data_AF-A0A1G7XUV1-F1
#
_entry.id   AF-A0A1G7XUV1-F1
#
_cell.length_a   1.000
_cell.length_b   1.000
_cell.length_c   1.000
_cell.angle_alpha   90.00
_cell.angle_beta   90.00
_cell.angle_gamma   90.00
#
_symmetry.space_group_name_H-M   'P 1'
#
loop_
_entity.id
_entity.type
_entity.pdbx_description
1 polymer ?
#
loop_
_entity_poly.entity_id
_entity_poly.type
_entity_poly.pdbx_seq_one_letter_code
_entity_poly.pdbx_strand_id
1 'polypeptide(L)'
;MTSKIAPTHLIFLAIAAVVTAFISSSAVSASAQLHNLVIVAPVAAAIAVLVVFIAIRALRQPREPQTESDKASDLASTFADLGLLALFALFCIALTPIGFDAATFLFVWIGVVLGGERRWWLPPLYSAAFTLLLVFGLGSLFPFPMPMLVL
;
A
#
# COMPACT_ATOMS: atom_id res chain seq x y z
N MET A 1 -24.02 21.69 -11.99
CA MET A 1 -22.99 20.64 -11.80
C MET A 1 -22.18 20.99 -10.56
N THR A 2 -22.66 20.62 -9.37
CA THR A 2 -21.94 20.84 -8.11
C THR A 2 -21.47 19.49 -7.60
N SER A 3 -20.32 19.04 -8.09
CA SER A 3 -19.67 17.84 -7.58
C SER A 3 -19.13 18.16 -6.18
N LYS A 4 -19.92 17.84 -5.15
CA LYS A 4 -19.49 17.96 -3.75
C LYS A 4 -18.75 16.69 -3.38
N ILE A 5 -17.51 16.57 -3.86
CA ILE A 5 -16.59 15.51 -3.45
C ILE A 5 -16.42 15.61 -1.94
N ALA A 6 -16.51 14.49 -1.21
CA ALA A 6 -16.28 14.52 0.23
C ALA A 6 -14.81 14.97 0.47
N PRO A 7 -14.59 15.99 1.33
CA PRO A 7 -13.27 16.61 1.49
C PRO A 7 -12.20 15.61 1.93
N THR A 8 -12.59 14.57 2.67
CA THR A 8 -11.70 13.50 3.14
C THR A 8 -11.02 12.74 2.00
N HIS A 9 -11.75 12.36 0.94
CA HIS A 9 -11.17 11.63 -0.19
C HIS A 9 -10.22 12.51 -1.01
N LEU A 10 -10.54 13.80 -1.17
CA LEU A 10 -9.65 14.75 -1.84
C LEU A 10 -8.35 14.95 -1.07
N ILE A 11 -8.43 15.09 0.26
CA ILE A 11 -7.26 15.22 1.12
C ILE A 11 -6.37 13.97 1.01
N PHE A 12 -6.96 12.77 1.08
CA PHE A 12 -6.21 11.53 0.92
C PHE A 12 -5.53 11.44 -0.45
N LEU A 13 -6.25 11.74 -1.53
CA LEU A 13 -5.69 11.73 -2.89
C LEU A 13 -4.54 12.74 -3.03
N ALA A 14 -4.70 13.94 -2.44
CA ALA A 14 -3.69 14.98 -2.46
C ALA A 14 -2.43 14.55 -1.70
N ILE A 15 -2.59 13.95 -0.52
CA ILE A 15 -1.45 13.41 0.25
C ILE A 15 -0.72 12.33 -0.57
N ALA A 16 -1.45 11.36 -1.14
CA ALA A 16 -0.86 10.31 -1.95
C ALA A 16 -0.10 10.87 -3.16
N ALA A 17 -0.67 11.86 -3.86
CA ALA A 17 -0.04 12.51 -5.00
C ALA A 17 1.23 13.29 -4.60
N VAL A 18 1.16 14.07 -3.52
CA VAL A 18 2.29 14.88 -3.02
C VAL A 18 3.43 13.98 -2.54
N VAL A 19 3.14 12.95 -1.75
CA VAL A 19 4.16 12.00 -1.27
C VAL A 19 4.79 11.25 -2.44
N THR A 20 4.01 10.80 -3.42
CA THR A 20 4.52 10.12 -4.62
C THR A 20 5.42 11.04 -5.44
N ALA A 21 5.01 12.30 -5.64
CA ALA A 21 5.81 13.29 -6.35
C ALA A 21 7.11 13.63 -5.59
N PHE A 22 7.04 13.74 -4.27
CA PHE A 22 8.21 13.97 -3.42
C PHE A 22 9.21 12.84 -3.52
N ILE A 23 8.79 11.59 -3.32
CA ILE A 23 9.65 10.40 -3.41
C ILE A 23 10.25 10.28 -4.82
N SER A 24 9.45 10.49 -5.87
CA SER A 24 9.93 10.42 -7.25
C SER A 24 10.95 11.52 -7.56
N SER A 25 10.72 12.75 -7.09
CA SER A 25 11.66 13.86 -7.24
C SER A 25 12.97 13.60 -6.50
N SER A 26 12.90 13.08 -5.28
CA SER A 26 14.07 12.67 -4.51
C SER A 26 14.86 11.56 -5.21
N ALA A 27 14.18 10.54 -5.76
CA ALA A 27 14.83 9.46 -6.49
C ALA A 27 15.54 9.97 -7.75
N VAL A 28 14.88 10.82 -8.55
CA VAL A 28 15.46 11.42 -9.76
C VAL A 28 16.64 12.32 -9.43
N SER A 29 16.54 13.10 -8.34
CA SER A 29 17.59 13.99 -7.87
C SER A 29 18.81 13.23 -7.34
N ALA A 30 18.62 12.03 -6.77
CA ALA A 30 19.70 11.16 -6.33
C ALA A 30 20.42 10.50 -7.52
N SER A 31 19.68 9.93 -8.48
CA SER A 31 20.22 9.38 -9.72
C SER A 31 19.11 9.12 -10.74
N ALA A 32 19.22 9.67 -11.95
CA ALA A 32 18.27 9.41 -13.04
C ALA A 32 18.59 8.12 -13.82
N GLN A 33 19.49 7.26 -13.34
CA GLN A 33 19.84 6.03 -14.04
C GLN A 33 18.74 4.97 -13.89
N LEU A 34 18.58 4.13 -14.92
CA LEU A 34 17.55 3.08 -14.98
C LEU A 34 17.58 2.17 -13.76
N HIS A 35 18.77 1.83 -13.23
CA HIS A 35 18.89 0.98 -12.04
C HIS A 35 18.26 1.59 -10.79
N ASN A 36 18.23 2.92 -10.68
CA ASN A 36 17.67 3.63 -9.53
C ASN A 36 16.16 3.82 -9.69
N LEU A 37 15.70 4.04 -10.92
CA LEU A 37 14.28 4.27 -11.22
C LEU A 37 13.49 2.99 -11.49
N VAL A 38 14.15 1.83 -11.61
CA VAL A 38 13.52 0.56 -12.04
C VAL A 38 12.29 0.17 -11.22
N ILE A 39 12.24 0.52 -9.93
CA ILE A 39 11.07 0.31 -9.06
C ILE A 39 10.27 1.59 -8.84
N VAL A 40 10.94 2.71 -8.57
CA VAL A 40 10.25 3.96 -8.21
C VAL A 40 9.38 4.47 -9.36
N ALA A 41 9.88 4.43 -10.59
CA ALA A 41 9.16 4.94 -11.76
C ALA A 41 7.86 4.17 -12.08
N PRO A 42 7.85 2.82 -12.20
CA PRO A 42 6.60 2.10 -12.48
C PRO A 42 5.59 2.21 -11.33
N VAL A 43 6.04 2.22 -10.08
CA VAL A 43 5.15 2.38 -8.92
C VAL A 43 4.54 3.78 -8.90
N ALA A 44 5.34 4.83 -9.13
CA ALA A 44 4.85 6.20 -9.23
C ALA A 44 3.85 6.38 -10.37
N ALA A 45 4.11 5.75 -11.53
CA ALA A 45 3.19 5.75 -12.66
C ALA A 45 1.85 5.07 -12.31
N ALA A 46 1.89 3.90 -11.66
CA ALA A 46 0.68 3.19 -11.24
C ALA A 46 -0.15 4.02 -10.25
N ILE A 47 0.50 4.66 -9.26
CA ILE A 47 -0.18 5.54 -8.30
C ILE A 47 -0.78 6.75 -9.02
N ALA A 48 -0.05 7.38 -9.94
CA ALA A 48 -0.55 8.52 -10.70
C ALA A 48 -1.81 8.15 -11.51
N VAL A 49 -1.81 6.98 -12.17
CA VAL A 49 -2.97 6.47 -12.90
C VAL A 49 -4.16 6.24 -11.96
N LEU A 50 -3.94 5.63 -10.80
CA LEU A 50 -4.99 5.40 -9.80
C LEU A 50 -5.59 6.70 -9.27
N VAL A 51 -4.75 7.67 -8.93
CA VAL A 51 -5.17 9.01 -8.48
C VAL A 51 -6.03 9.68 -9.54
N VAL A 52 -5.57 9.72 -10.80
CA VAL A 52 -6.34 10.32 -11.90
C VAL A 52 -7.66 9.59 -12.11
N PHE A 53 -7.66 8.26 -12.12
CA PHE A 53 -8.85 7.45 -12.31
C PHE A 53 -9.89 7.68 -11.21
N ILE A 54 -9.47 7.67 -9.95
CA ILE A 54 -10.35 7.92 -8.79
C ILE A 54 -10.90 9.35 -8.84
N ALA A 55 -10.07 10.34 -9.17
CA ALA A 55 -10.52 11.73 -9.32
C ALA A 55 -11.60 11.84 -10.41
N ILE A 56 -11.35 11.29 -11.60
CA ILE A 56 -12.33 11.32 -12.70
C ILE A 56 -13.64 10.64 -12.29
N ARG A 57 -13.57 9.47 -11.64
CA ARG A 57 -14.76 8.75 -11.17
C ARG A 57 -15.55 9.57 -10.15
N ALA A 58 -14.86 10.18 -9.18
CA ALA A 58 -15.47 11.03 -8.17
C ALA A 58 -16.15 12.27 -8.77
N LEU A 59 -15.57 12.85 -9.82
CA LEU A 59 -16.19 13.99 -10.53
C LEU A 59 -17.42 13.59 -11.34
N ARG A 60 -17.45 12.36 -11.88
CA ARG A 60 -18.51 11.89 -12.80
C ARG A 60 -19.70 11.24 -12.10
N GLN A 61 -19.56 10.74 -10.88
CA GLN A 61 -20.64 10.05 -10.17
C GLN A 61 -21.53 11.03 -9.38
N PRO A 62 -22.85 11.07 -9.65
CA PRO A 62 -23.81 11.73 -8.77
C PRO A 62 -23.82 11.05 -7.39
N ARG A 63 -23.85 11.84 -6.32
CA ARG A 63 -23.88 11.31 -4.95
C ARG A 63 -25.30 10.76 -4.68
N GLU A 64 -25.42 9.44 -4.55
CA GLU A 64 -26.65 8.83 -4.04
C GLU A 64 -26.84 9.21 -2.55
N PRO A 65 -28.08 9.47 -2.11
CA PRO A 65 -28.36 9.72 -0.71
C PRO A 65 -28.07 8.45 0.11
N GLN A 66 -27.04 8.51 0.95
CA GLN A 66 -26.65 7.41 1.85
C GLN A 66 -27.72 7.22 2.93
N THR A 67 -28.21 5.99 3.08
CA THR A 67 -29.13 5.58 4.15
C THR A 67 -28.36 5.43 5.47
N GLU A 68 -29.01 5.50 6.64
CA GLU A 68 -28.32 5.29 7.93
C GLU A 68 -27.66 3.91 8.05
N SER A 69 -28.24 2.88 7.41
CA SER A 69 -27.63 1.55 7.29
C SER A 69 -26.32 1.57 6.49
N ASP A 70 -26.22 2.42 5.46
CA ASP A 70 -25.01 2.55 4.65
C ASP A 70 -23.88 3.17 5.48
N LYS A 71 -24.18 4.21 6.27
CA LYS A 71 -23.22 4.88 7.15
C LYS A 71 -22.62 3.97 8.22
N ALA A 72 -23.40 3.07 8.81
CA ALA A 72 -22.91 2.13 9.81
C ALA A 72 -21.95 1.09 9.18
N SER A 73 -22.24 0.62 7.97
CA SER A 73 -21.31 -0.26 7.23
C SER A 73 -20.04 0.48 6.78
N ASP A 74 -20.18 1.76 6.42
CA ASP A 74 -19.08 2.64 5.98
C ASP A 74 -18.09 2.96 7.11
N LEU A 75 -18.58 3.04 8.35
CA LEU A 75 -17.73 3.19 9.53
C LEU A 75 -16.91 1.91 9.78
N ALA A 76 -17.54 0.74 9.71
CA ALA A 76 -16.86 -0.53 9.93
C ALA A 76 -15.78 -0.81 8.86
N SER A 77 -16.07 -0.50 7.59
CA SER A 77 -15.07 -0.56 6.51
C SER A 77 -13.94 0.45 6.73
N THR A 78 -14.26 1.69 7.12
CA THR A 78 -13.25 2.71 7.41
C THR A 78 -12.31 2.29 8.55
N PHE A 79 -12.83 1.65 9.60
CA PHE A 79 -11.99 1.14 10.69
C PHE A 79 -11.10 -0.04 10.24
N ALA A 80 -11.60 -0.91 9.36
CA ALA A 80 -10.80 -1.99 8.78
C ALA A 80 -9.66 -1.43 7.90
N ASP A 81 -9.97 -0.44 7.06
CA ASP A 81 -8.98 0.25 6.23
C ASP A 81 -7.93 0.97 7.08
N LEU A 82 -8.37 1.64 8.16
CA LEU A 82 -7.46 2.30 9.10
C LEU A 82 -6.58 1.28 9.85
N GLY A 83 -7.13 0.12 10.19
CA GLY A 83 -6.38 -1.00 10.77
C GLY A 83 -5.32 -1.54 9.81
N LEU A 84 -5.66 -1.71 8.53
CA LEU A 84 -4.71 -2.14 7.51
C LEU A 84 -3.62 -1.10 7.26
N LEU A 85 -3.98 0.20 7.25
CA LEU A 85 -3.03 1.29 7.13
C LEU A 85 -2.07 1.35 8.33
N ALA A 86 -2.59 1.17 9.54
CA ALA A 86 -1.77 1.08 10.76
C ALA A 86 -0.82 -0.12 10.72
N LEU A 87 -1.31 -1.28 10.24
CA LEU A 87 -0.50 -2.47 10.06
C LEU A 87 0.61 -2.26 9.02
N PHE A 88 0.31 -1.55 7.93
CA PHE A 88 1.31 -1.18 6.92
C PHE A 88 2.36 -0.22 7.49
N ALA A 89 1.96 0.77 8.28
CA ALA A 89 2.90 1.66 8.96
C ALA A 89 3.80 0.89 9.94
N LEU A 90 3.23 -0.04 10.71
CA LEU A 90 3.98 -0.90 11.62
C LEU A 90 4.97 -1.79 10.86
N PHE A 91 4.56 -2.33 9.71
CA PHE A 91 5.44 -3.08 8.81
C PHE A 91 6.64 -2.23 8.37
N CYS A 92 6.41 -1.01 7.88
CA CYS A 92 7.49 -0.10 7.48
C CYS A 92 8.48 0.19 8.61
N ILE A 93 8.00 0.35 9.84
CA ILE A 93 8.85 0.56 11.03
C ILE A 93 9.61 -0.73 11.40
N ALA A 94 8.97 -1.89 11.25
CA ALA A 94 9.52 -3.21 11.58
C ALA A 94 10.63 -3.67 10.63
N LEU A 95 10.68 -3.15 9.39
CA LEU A 95 11.69 -3.53 8.39
C LEU A 95 13.13 -3.43 8.90
N THR A 96 13.46 -2.39 9.68
CA THR A 96 14.83 -2.15 10.17
C THR A 96 15.20 -2.98 11.41
N PRO A 97 14.41 -3.01 12.50
CA PRO A 97 14.78 -3.73 13.72
C PRO A 97 14.47 -5.22 13.69
N ILE A 98 13.42 -5.65 12.98
CA ILE A 98 12.96 -7.04 12.97
C ILE A 98 13.51 -7.80 11.76
N GLY A 99 13.93 -7.09 10.70
CA GLY A 99 14.42 -7.69 9.46
C GLY A 99 13.33 -7.81 8.40
N PHE A 100 13.74 -7.68 7.13
CA PHE A 100 12.87 -7.58 5.97
C PHE A 100 12.00 -8.84 5.80
N ASP A 101 12.55 -10.02 6.02
CA ASP A 101 11.86 -11.30 5.89
C ASP A 101 10.78 -11.50 6.95
N ALA A 102 11.14 -11.40 8.24
CA ALA A 102 10.21 -11.62 9.34
C ALA A 102 9.10 -10.57 9.38
N ALA A 103 9.42 -9.30 9.11
CA ALA A 103 8.43 -8.23 9.01
C ALA A 103 7.45 -8.46 7.84
N THR A 104 7.95 -8.88 6.67
CA THR A 104 7.11 -9.15 5.49
C THR A 104 6.20 -10.35 5.73
N PHE A 105 6.73 -11.42 6.33
CA PHE A 105 5.95 -12.61 6.66
C PHE A 105 4.78 -12.30 7.60
N LEU A 106 5.04 -11.58 8.69
CA LEU A 106 4.02 -11.19 9.66
C LEU A 106 2.99 -10.24 9.04
N PHE A 107 3.45 -9.25 8.28
CA PHE A 107 2.57 -8.30 7.60
C PHE A 107 1.59 -9.02 6.65
N VAL A 108 2.10 -9.89 5.79
CA VAL A 108 1.28 -10.62 4.81
C VAL A 108 0.35 -11.61 5.51
N TRP A 109 0.82 -12.31 6.54
CA TRP A 109 -0.05 -13.20 7.31
C TRP A 109 -1.22 -12.43 7.94
N ILE A 110 -0.93 -11.38 8.72
CA ILE A 110 -1.97 -10.59 9.40
C ILE A 110 -2.90 -9.94 8.37
N GLY A 111 -2.37 -9.47 7.24
CA GLY A 111 -3.15 -8.92 6.12
C GLY A 111 -4.13 -9.93 5.51
N VAL A 112 -3.70 -11.18 5.27
CA VAL A 112 -4.58 -12.24 4.74
C VAL A 112 -5.67 -12.62 5.76
N VAL A 113 -5.32 -12.65 7.05
CA VAL A 113 -6.30 -12.92 8.12
C VAL A 113 -7.33 -11.80 8.22
N LEU A 114 -6.90 -10.53 8.16
CA LEU A 114 -7.80 -9.37 8.10
C LEU A 114 -8.67 -9.38 6.84
N GLY A 115 -8.14 -9.91 5.73
CA GLY A 115 -8.89 -10.13 4.47
C GLY A 115 -10.01 -11.17 4.57
N GLY A 116 -10.17 -11.86 5.70
CA GLY A 116 -11.29 -12.75 5.97
C GLY A 116 -11.06 -14.22 5.58
N GLU A 117 -9.83 -14.62 5.29
CA GLU A 117 -9.52 -16.01 4.95
C GLU A 117 -9.79 -16.94 6.14
N ARG A 118 -10.77 -17.85 6.01
CA ARG A 118 -11.21 -18.72 7.11
C ARG A 118 -10.31 -19.94 7.37
N ARG A 119 -9.41 -20.27 6.45
CA ARG A 119 -8.57 -21.47 6.50
C ARG A 119 -7.27 -21.16 7.22
N TRP A 120 -7.10 -21.61 8.47
CA TRP A 120 -5.97 -21.25 9.33
C TRP A 120 -4.58 -21.65 8.80
N TRP A 121 -4.50 -22.62 7.87
CA TRP A 121 -3.24 -23.06 7.26
C TRP A 121 -2.83 -22.30 5.99
N LEU A 122 -3.78 -21.67 5.29
CA LEU A 122 -3.49 -20.93 4.06
C LEU A 122 -2.67 -19.65 4.30
N PRO A 123 -3.00 -18.81 5.30
CA PRO A 123 -2.26 -17.59 5.59
C PRO A 123 -0.77 -17.80 5.85
N PRO A 124 -0.32 -18.73 6.72
CA PRO A 124 1.11 -18.93 6.96
C PRO A 124 1.83 -19.54 5.75
N LEU A 125 1.18 -20.40 4.98
CA LEU A 125 1.79 -20.98 3.78
C LEU A 125 1.96 -19.93 2.67
N TYR A 126 0.93 -19.11 2.44
CA TYR A 126 0.98 -18.03 1.46
C TYR A 126 2.01 -16.98 1.85
N SER A 127 2.01 -16.53 3.11
CA SER A 127 2.98 -15.55 3.58
C SER A 127 4.41 -16.07 3.51
N ALA A 128 4.67 -17.35 3.81
CA ALA A 128 5.99 -17.96 3.66
C ALA A 128 6.43 -17.97 2.19
N ALA A 129 5.59 -18.48 1.29
CA ALA A 129 5.90 -18.54 -0.13
C ALA A 129 6.13 -17.15 -0.75
N PHE A 130 5.28 -16.18 -0.40
CA PHE A 130 5.39 -14.80 -0.86
C PHE A 130 6.66 -14.12 -0.34
N THR A 131 6.98 -14.31 0.95
CA THR A 131 8.20 -13.74 1.56
C THR A 131 9.44 -14.32 0.91
N LEU A 132 9.51 -15.63 0.68
CA LEU A 132 10.64 -16.25 -0.03
C LEU A 132 10.80 -15.68 -1.43
N LEU A 133 9.70 -15.60 -2.20
CA LEU A 133 9.73 -15.04 -3.55
C LEU A 133 10.22 -13.59 -3.54
N LEU A 134 9.75 -12.77 -2.59
CA LEU A 134 10.19 -11.40 -2.43
C LEU A 134 11.67 -11.27 -2.05
N VAL A 135 12.13 -12.04 -1.06
CA VAL A 135 13.52 -12.02 -0.58
C VAL A 135 14.46 -12.41 -1.71
N PHE A 136 14.19 -13.52 -2.40
CA PHE A 136 15.04 -13.98 -3.51
C PHE A 136 14.93 -13.07 -4.73
N GLY A 137 13.73 -12.57 -5.04
CA GLY A 137 13.51 -11.67 -6.17
C GLY A 137 14.20 -10.33 -5.99
N LEU A 138 14.02 -9.68 -4.82
CA LEU A 138 14.66 -8.42 -4.50
C LEU A 138 16.15 -8.57 -4.25
N GLY A 139 16.60 -9.64 -3.58
CA GLY A 139 18.02 -9.91 -3.37
C GLY A 139 18.78 -10.18 -4.67
N SER A 140 18.11 -10.73 -5.69
CA SER A 140 18.71 -10.87 -7.04
C SER A 140 18.75 -9.56 -7.81
N LEU A 141 17.82 -8.64 -7.53
CA LEU A 141 17.68 -7.36 -8.25
C LEU A 141 18.54 -6.25 -7.63
N PHE A 142 18.75 -6.27 -6.32
CA PHE A 142 19.58 -5.31 -5.59
C PHE A 142 20.71 -6.02 -4.87
N PRO A 143 21.98 -5.75 -5.20
CA PRO A 143 23.12 -6.18 -4.42
C PRO A 143 23.29 -5.29 -3.17
N PHE A 144 22.21 -5.11 -2.40
CA PHE A 144 22.20 -4.34 -1.16
C PHE A 144 21.97 -5.29 0.02
N PRO A 145 22.80 -5.23 1.08
CA PRO A 145 22.58 -6.02 2.28
C PRO A 145 21.35 -5.47 3.01
N MET A 146 20.18 -6.04 2.73
CA MET A 146 18.98 -5.78 3.52
C MET A 146 19.13 -6.51 4.86
N PRO A 147 18.74 -5.89 5.99
CA PRO A 147 18.75 -6.57 7.27
C PRO A 147 17.76 -7.74 7.22
N MET A 148 18.27 -8.95 7.31
CA MET A 148 17.50 -10.19 7.33
C MET A 148 17.61 -10.80 8.72
N LEU A 149 16.51 -11.35 9.24
CA LEU A 149 16.52 -12.00 10.55
C LEU A 149 16.80 -13.50 10.44
N VAL A 150 16.30 -14.13 9.38
CA VAL A 150 16.33 -15.59 9.22
C VAL A 150 17.07 -16.02 7.94
N LEU A 151 16.84 -15.36 6.80
CA LEU A 151 17.41 -15.74 5.50
C LEU A 151 18.73 -15.04 5.14
#